data_AF-A0A1V1PB63-F1
#
_entry.id   AF-A0A1V1PB63-F1
#
_cell.length_a   1.000
_cell.length_b   1.000
_cell.length_c   1.000
_cell.angle_alpha   90.00
_cell.angle_beta   90.00
_cell.angle_gamma   90.00
#
_symmetry.space_group_name_H-M   'P 1'
#
loop_
_entity.id
_entity.type
_entity.pdbx_description
1 polymer ?
#
loop_
_entity_poly.entity_id
_entity_poly.type
_entity_poly.pdbx_seq_one_letter_code
_entity_poly.pdbx_strand_id
1 'polypeptide(L)'
;MIFFWKNNNKLSTLFNNKEFVMKKAFKRNMLFNMNRFQATLILPILFIMILVQILLGVLFYLSVAETSMVLEQFDSQAVVYQQLLVKYQRYFPLVIAAISLLIFILVYWTLYITNKILGPHERIIRELDHMISGKKEFKPLTTRPNDQMFEELLLRVNFLIAHCLIEKDNDKELTKTNS
;
A
#
# COMPACT_ATOMS: atom_id res chain seq x y z
N MET A 1 -47.79 -28.77 37.50
CA MET A 1 -46.65 -29.58 37.00
C MET A 1 -46.64 -29.46 35.48
N ILE A 2 -45.46 -29.17 34.91
CA ILE A 2 -45.11 -29.31 33.47
C ILE A 2 -45.76 -28.32 32.50
N PHE A 3 -45.09 -27.18 32.27
CA PHE A 3 -45.17 -26.45 30.99
C PHE A 3 -43.86 -25.66 30.78
N PHE A 4 -42.75 -26.36 30.53
CA PHE A 4 -41.47 -25.72 30.19
C PHE A 4 -40.63 -26.62 29.28
N TRP A 5 -41.12 -26.90 28.07
CA TRP A 5 -40.29 -27.57 27.07
C TRP A 5 -40.79 -27.39 25.63
N LYS A 6 -40.67 -26.18 25.05
CA LYS A 6 -40.77 -26.06 23.57
C LYS A 6 -40.28 -24.72 22.99
N ASN A 7 -39.00 -24.35 23.11
CA ASN A 7 -38.48 -23.30 22.20
C ASN A 7 -36.96 -23.20 21.98
N ASN A 8 -36.22 -24.31 21.85
CA ASN A 8 -34.76 -24.26 21.61
C ASN A 8 -34.30 -24.59 20.16
N ASN A 9 -35.21 -24.88 19.22
CA ASN A 9 -34.81 -25.34 17.88
C ASN A 9 -34.69 -24.24 16.80
N LYS A 10 -34.90 -22.96 17.14
CA LYS A 10 -34.86 -21.85 16.16
C LYS A 10 -33.54 -21.07 16.14
N LEU A 11 -32.63 -21.32 17.09
CA LEU A 11 -31.35 -20.61 17.20
C LEU A 11 -30.20 -21.30 16.46
N SER A 12 -30.25 -22.62 16.24
CA SER A 12 -29.18 -23.36 15.55
C SER A 12 -29.16 -23.13 14.03
N THR A 13 -30.27 -22.74 13.41
CA THR A 13 -30.33 -22.46 11.97
C THR A 13 -29.85 -21.05 11.59
N LEU A 14 -29.75 -20.13 12.55
CA LEU A 14 -29.21 -18.78 12.33
C LEU A 14 -27.68 -18.72 12.37
N PHE A 15 -27.02 -19.71 12.98
CA PHE A 15 -25.55 -19.77 13.01
C PHE A 15 -24.92 -20.51 11.83
N ASN A 16 -25.66 -21.42 11.18
CA ASN A 16 -25.14 -22.19 10.05
C ASN A 16 -25.06 -21.41 8.72
N ASN A 17 -25.68 -20.22 8.63
CA ASN A 17 -25.61 -19.38 7.43
C ASN A 17 -24.51 -18.30 7.50
N LYS A 18 -23.78 -18.21 8.63
CA LYS A 18 -22.65 -17.26 8.77
C LYS A 18 -21.31 -17.83 8.31
N GLU A 19 -21.15 -19.14 8.23
CA GLU A 19 -19.89 -19.76 7.77
C GLU A 19 -19.76 -19.84 6.24
N PHE A 20 -20.88 -19.76 5.49
CA PHE A 20 -20.85 -19.76 4.03
C PHE A 20 -20.79 -18.37 3.37
N VAL A 21 -20.56 -17.30 4.16
CA VAL A 21 -19.96 -16.07 3.63
C VAL A 21 -18.44 -16.21 3.69
N MET A 22 -17.95 -17.37 3.27
CA MET A 22 -16.54 -17.61 3.05
C MET A 22 -16.11 -16.75 1.86
N LYS A 23 -15.56 -15.57 2.20
CA LYS A 23 -14.45 -14.95 1.49
C LYS A 23 -14.47 -15.16 -0.03
N LYS A 24 -15.44 -14.55 -0.72
CA LYS A 24 -15.07 -13.82 -1.94
C LYS A 24 -14.24 -12.62 -1.47
N ALA A 25 -13.02 -12.91 -1.02
CA ALA A 25 -11.95 -11.94 -1.03
C ALA A 25 -11.86 -11.54 -2.50
N PHE A 26 -12.57 -10.46 -2.85
CA PHE A 26 -12.42 -9.80 -4.12
C PHE A 26 -10.92 -9.67 -4.27
N LYS A 27 -10.36 -10.47 -5.17
CA LYS A 27 -8.99 -10.40 -5.62
C LYS A 27 -8.91 -9.08 -6.36
N ARG A 28 -8.92 -7.98 -5.58
CA ARG A 28 -8.75 -6.62 -6.05
C ARG A 28 -7.38 -6.70 -6.70
N ASN A 29 -7.34 -6.65 -8.02
CA ASN A 29 -6.09 -6.65 -8.78
C ASN A 29 -5.29 -5.44 -8.32
N MET A 30 -4.48 -5.60 -7.28
CA MET A 30 -3.77 -4.52 -6.60
C MET A 30 -2.78 -3.85 -7.57
N LEU A 31 -2.30 -4.62 -8.56
CA LEU A 31 -1.42 -4.15 -9.63
C LEU A 31 -2.14 -3.37 -10.75
N PHE A 32 -3.43 -3.63 -11.00
CA PHE A 32 -4.17 -2.96 -12.08
C PHE A 32 -5.11 -1.86 -11.59
N ASN A 33 -5.50 -1.89 -10.30
CA ASN A 33 -6.32 -0.86 -9.68
C ASN A 33 -5.46 0.04 -8.79
N MET A 34 -4.32 0.45 -9.34
CA MET A 34 -3.35 1.33 -8.70
C MET A 34 -3.86 2.76 -8.78
N ASN A 35 -3.82 3.50 -7.66
CA ASN A 35 -4.30 4.89 -7.65
C ASN A 35 -3.50 5.71 -8.68
N ARG A 36 -4.12 6.71 -9.33
CA ARG A 36 -3.48 7.51 -10.38
C ARG A 36 -2.15 8.11 -9.89
N PHE A 37 -2.10 8.55 -8.64
CA PHE A 37 -0.87 9.03 -7.99
C PHE A 37 0.22 7.96 -7.83
N GLN A 38 -0.16 6.75 -7.45
CA GLN A 38 0.78 5.63 -7.33
C GLN A 38 1.31 5.24 -8.71
N ALA A 39 0.48 5.20 -9.75
CA ALA A 39 0.93 4.96 -11.11
C ALA A 39 1.90 6.05 -11.57
N THR A 40 1.61 7.33 -11.29
CA THR A 40 2.47 8.44 -11.66
C THR A 40 3.84 8.40 -10.96
N LEU A 41 3.93 7.93 -9.71
CA LEU A 41 5.21 7.88 -8.98
C LEU A 41 5.97 6.56 -9.19
N ILE A 42 5.28 5.42 -9.17
CA ILE A 42 5.92 4.11 -9.06
C ILE A 42 6.30 3.57 -10.43
N LEU A 43 5.52 3.89 -11.47
CA LEU A 43 5.84 3.48 -12.84
C LEU A 43 7.15 4.09 -13.36
N PRO A 44 7.42 5.40 -13.24
CA PRO A 44 8.70 5.95 -13.70
C PRO A 44 9.88 5.44 -12.87
N ILE A 45 9.71 5.21 -11.57
CA ILE A 45 10.76 4.59 -10.74
C ILE A 45 11.07 3.18 -11.25
N LEU A 46 10.06 2.33 -11.44
CA LEU A 46 10.24 0.99 -12.01
C LEU A 46 10.90 1.04 -13.39
N PHE A 47 10.47 1.97 -14.25
CA PHE A 47 11.03 2.13 -15.59
C PHE A 47 12.52 2.53 -15.55
N ILE A 48 12.89 3.51 -14.73
CA ILE A 48 14.29 3.93 -14.54
C ILE A 48 15.12 2.75 -14.01
N MET A 49 14.58 1.95 -13.08
CA MET A 49 15.31 0.81 -12.53
C MET A 49 15.54 -0.31 -13.55
N ILE A 50 14.54 -0.61 -14.40
CA ILE A 50 14.71 -1.55 -15.51
C ILE A 50 15.78 -1.03 -16.47
N LEU A 51 15.74 0.27 -16.80
CA LEU A 51 16.70 0.89 -17.71
C LEU A 51 18.13 0.84 -17.14
N VAL A 52 18.31 1.12 -15.84
CA VAL A 52 19.59 1.01 -15.15
C VAL A 52 20.13 -0.43 -15.17
N GLN A 53 19.27 -1.43 -14.96
CA GLN A 53 19.69 -2.85 -15.02
C GLN A 53 20.12 -3.27 -16.43
N ILE A 54 19.38 -2.84 -17.46
CA ILE A 54 19.75 -3.10 -18.86
C ILE A 54 21.10 -2.45 -19.17
N LEU A 55 21.30 -1.19 -18.77
CA LEU A 55 22.55 -0.47 -19.00
C LEU A 55 23.74 -1.15 -18.31
N LEU A 56 23.59 -1.55 -17.03
CA LEU A 56 24.61 -2.30 -16.30
C LEU A 56 24.93 -3.64 -16.97
N GLY A 57 23.91 -4.35 -17.46
CA GLY A 57 24.10 -5.59 -18.20
C GLY A 57 24.88 -5.39 -19.50
N VAL A 58 24.57 -4.34 -20.27
CA VAL A 58 25.26 -4.00 -21.52
C VAL A 58 26.71 -3.60 -21.25
N LEU A 59 26.96 -2.73 -20.26
CA LEU A 59 28.32 -2.31 -19.89
C LEU A 59 29.17 -3.51 -19.44
N PHE A 60 28.59 -4.42 -18.66
CA PHE A 60 29.27 -5.64 -18.27
C PHE A 60 29.58 -6.54 -19.47
N TYR A 61 28.62 -6.72 -20.38
CA TYR A 61 28.83 -7.51 -21.59
C TYR A 61 29.96 -6.95 -22.47
N LEU A 62 29.97 -5.63 -22.70
CA LEU A 62 31.02 -4.97 -23.46
C LEU A 62 32.40 -5.11 -22.80
N SER A 63 32.46 -4.96 -21.47
CA SER A 63 33.71 -5.14 -20.71
C SER A 63 34.28 -6.55 -20.84
N VAL A 64 33.43 -7.58 -20.82
CA VAL A 64 33.82 -8.98 -21.04
C VAL A 64 34.25 -9.22 -22.49
N ALA A 65 33.54 -8.66 -23.47
CA ALA A 65 33.87 -8.81 -24.88
C ALA A 65 35.23 -8.17 -25.22
N GLU A 66 35.50 -6.97 -24.73
CA GLU A 66 36.76 -6.26 -24.98
C GLU A 66 37.96 -6.96 -24.34
N THR A 67 37.81 -7.43 -23.10
CA THR A 67 38.86 -8.23 -22.42
C THR A 67 39.12 -9.59 -23.06
N SER A 68 38.17 -10.14 -23.82
CA SER A 68 38.38 -11.36 -24.60
C SER A 68 39.19 -11.14 -25.89
N MET A 69 39.09 -9.95 -26.51
CA MET A 69 39.82 -9.62 -27.74
C MET A 69 41.28 -9.21 -27.49
N VAL A 70 41.56 -8.54 -26.37
CA VAL A 70 42.93 -8.13 -25.99
C VAL A 70 43.82 -9.33 -25.61
N LEU A 71 43.22 -10.51 -25.42
CA LEU A 71 43.87 -11.73 -24.95
C LEU A 71 44.92 -12.30 -25.93
N GLU A 72 44.85 -11.97 -27.22
CA GLU A 72 45.83 -12.48 -28.19
C GLU A 72 47.20 -11.81 -28.10
N GLN A 73 47.36 -10.71 -27.33
CA GLN A 73 48.49 -9.82 -27.56
C GLN A 73 49.44 -9.53 -26.38
N PHE A 74 49.13 -9.80 -25.10
CA PHE A 74 50.04 -9.41 -24.00
C PHE A 74 50.11 -10.29 -22.73
N ASP A 75 51.37 -10.40 -22.26
CA ASP A 75 51.99 -10.55 -20.92
C ASP A 75 51.30 -11.31 -19.76
N SER A 76 52.13 -12.06 -19.03
CA SER A 76 51.84 -12.99 -17.94
C SER A 76 50.99 -12.44 -16.77
N GLN A 77 51.00 -11.13 -16.52
CA GLN A 77 50.18 -10.51 -15.46
C GLN A 77 48.71 -10.36 -15.84
N ALA A 78 48.38 -10.21 -17.13
CA ALA A 78 47.00 -10.11 -17.60
C ALA A 78 46.23 -11.43 -17.37
N VAL A 79 46.94 -12.56 -17.41
CA VAL A 79 46.39 -13.91 -17.22
C VAL A 79 45.81 -14.10 -15.80
N VAL A 80 46.42 -13.52 -14.77
CA VAL A 80 45.96 -13.65 -13.37
C VAL A 80 44.65 -12.89 -13.14
N TYR A 81 44.55 -11.66 -13.65
CA TYR A 81 43.31 -10.87 -13.57
C TYR A 81 42.15 -11.53 -14.32
N GLN A 82 42.45 -12.17 -15.45
CA GLN A 82 41.45 -12.84 -16.26
C GLN A 82 40.90 -14.11 -15.59
N GLN A 83 41.75 -14.90 -14.91
CA GLN A 83 41.28 -16.05 -14.12
C GLN A 83 40.34 -15.62 -12.99
N LEU A 84 40.60 -14.46 -12.36
CA LEU A 84 39.65 -13.87 -11.42
C LEU A 84 38.35 -13.47 -12.13
N LEU A 85 38.41 -12.73 -13.23
CA LEU A 85 37.22 -12.29 -13.98
C LEU A 85 36.33 -13.47 -14.41
N VAL A 86 36.91 -14.52 -14.99
CA VAL A 86 36.17 -15.73 -15.42
C VAL A 86 35.54 -16.44 -14.22
N LYS A 87 36.25 -16.49 -13.08
CA LYS A 87 35.72 -17.08 -11.84
C LYS A 87 34.55 -16.27 -11.28
N TYR A 88 34.61 -14.94 -11.35
CA TYR A 88 33.56 -14.05 -10.86
C TYR A 88 32.41 -13.84 -11.85
N GLN A 89 32.63 -14.05 -13.14
CA GLN A 89 31.63 -13.93 -14.20
C GLN A 89 30.40 -14.81 -13.94
N ARG A 90 30.61 -15.99 -13.35
CA ARG A 90 29.51 -16.90 -12.97
C ARG A 90 28.63 -16.35 -11.84
N TYR A 91 29.19 -15.55 -10.95
CA TYR A 91 28.47 -14.97 -9.81
C TYR A 91 27.78 -13.65 -10.15
N PHE A 92 28.28 -12.92 -11.15
CA PHE A 92 27.74 -11.63 -11.56
C PHE A 92 26.22 -11.63 -11.87
N PRO A 93 25.67 -12.55 -12.70
CA PRO A 93 24.23 -12.60 -12.92
C PRO A 93 23.43 -12.91 -11.65
N LEU A 94 24.02 -13.67 -10.72
CA LEU A 94 23.39 -13.97 -9.43
C LEU A 94 23.34 -12.72 -8.53
N VAL A 95 24.39 -11.90 -8.53
CA VAL A 95 24.41 -10.61 -7.81
C VAL A 95 23.38 -9.65 -8.40
N ILE A 96 23.30 -9.52 -9.73
CA ILE A 96 22.29 -8.67 -10.37
C ILE A 96 20.88 -9.17 -10.01
N ALA A 97 20.61 -10.47 -10.13
CA ALA A 97 19.31 -11.04 -9.80
C ALA A 97 18.92 -10.80 -8.32
N ALA A 98 19.87 -10.91 -7.40
CA ALA A 98 19.65 -10.62 -5.98
C ALA A 98 19.32 -9.13 -5.74
N ILE A 99 20.03 -8.22 -6.41
CA ILE A 99 19.74 -6.78 -6.36
C ILE A 99 18.35 -6.50 -6.94
N SER A 100 18.00 -7.08 -8.09
CA SER A 100 16.68 -6.94 -8.71
C SER A 100 15.56 -7.43 -7.78
N LEU A 101 15.76 -8.56 -7.10
CA LEU A 101 14.79 -9.11 -6.14
C LEU A 101 14.61 -8.19 -4.94
N LEU A 102 15.71 -7.68 -4.36
CA LEU A 102 15.68 -6.75 -3.23
C LEU A 102 14.89 -5.48 -3.58
N ILE A 103 15.16 -4.92 -4.76
CA ILE A 103 14.44 -3.76 -5.29
C ILE A 103 12.95 -4.07 -5.44
N PHE A 104 12.60 -5.23 -6.00
CA PHE A 104 11.21 -5.63 -6.17
C PHE A 104 10.47 -5.71 -4.84
N ILE A 105 11.11 -6.27 -3.81
CA ILE A 105 10.58 -6.32 -2.44
C ILE A 105 10.36 -4.90 -1.88
N LEU A 106 11.32 -3.99 -2.07
CA LEU A 106 11.20 -2.59 -1.63
C LEU A 106 10.04 -1.86 -2.31
N VAL A 107 9.88 -2.04 -3.63
CA VAL A 107 8.77 -1.45 -4.39
C VAL A 107 7.44 -2.02 -3.90
N TYR A 108 7.35 -3.34 -3.73
CA TYR A 108 6.14 -3.99 -3.20
C TYR A 108 5.79 -3.49 -1.79
N TRP A 109 6.78 -3.35 -0.92
CA TRP A 109 6.56 -2.84 0.44
C TRP A 109 6.10 -1.38 0.41
N THR A 110 6.73 -0.53 -0.41
CA THR A 110 6.34 0.86 -0.57
C THR A 110 4.91 0.99 -1.09
N LEU A 111 4.53 0.17 -2.08
CA LEU A 111 3.15 0.07 -2.57
C LEU A 111 2.19 -0.33 -1.46
N TYR A 112 2.55 -1.33 -0.66
CA TYR A 112 1.72 -1.82 0.43
C TYR A 112 1.49 -0.73 1.49
N ILE A 113 2.55 -0.05 1.93
CA ILE A 113 2.46 1.06 2.90
C ILE A 113 1.61 2.19 2.32
N THR A 114 1.89 2.61 1.08
CA THR A 114 1.14 3.71 0.44
C THR A 114 -0.33 3.38 0.33
N ASN A 115 -0.69 2.16 -0.07
CA ASN A 115 -2.09 1.72 -0.11
C ASN A 115 -2.76 1.70 1.27
N LYS A 116 -2.01 1.32 2.31
CA LYS A 116 -2.51 1.31 3.68
C LYS A 116 -2.76 2.72 4.22
N ILE A 117 -1.97 3.72 3.82
CA ILE A 117 -2.09 5.11 4.31
C ILE A 117 -3.03 5.95 3.45
N LEU A 118 -2.93 5.86 2.13
CA LEU A 118 -3.63 6.75 1.20
C LEU A 118 -5.13 6.49 1.16
N GLY A 119 -5.55 5.22 1.29
CA GLY A 119 -6.96 4.85 1.31
C GLY A 119 -7.74 5.49 2.46
N PRO A 120 -7.29 5.33 3.73
CA PRO A 120 -7.89 6.01 4.87
C PRO A 120 -7.84 7.53 4.73
N HIS A 121 -6.71 8.09 4.28
CA HIS A 121 -6.55 9.52 4.09
C HIS A 121 -7.59 10.14 3.13
N GLU A 122 -7.71 9.60 1.90
CA GLU A 122 -8.71 10.09 0.93
C GLU A 122 -10.14 9.94 1.45
N ARG A 123 -10.42 8.88 2.21
CA ARG A 123 -11.74 8.67 2.82
C ARG A 123 -12.05 9.74 3.87
N ILE A 124 -11.10 10.05 4.76
CA ILE A 124 -11.28 11.04 5.83
C ILE A 124 -11.52 12.42 5.21
N ILE A 125 -10.70 12.83 4.23
CA ILE A 125 -10.88 14.11 3.54
C ILE A 125 -12.26 14.19 2.89
N ARG A 126 -12.67 13.17 2.14
CA ARG A 126 -13.99 13.16 1.49
C ARG A 126 -15.13 13.24 2.51
N GLU A 127 -15.04 12.53 3.63
CA GLU A 127 -16.05 12.60 4.69
C GLU A 127 -16.09 14.02 5.31
N LEU A 128 -14.94 14.66 5.53
CA LEU A 128 -14.85 16.06 5.97
C LEU A 128 -15.48 17.03 4.98
N ASP A 129 -15.14 16.93 3.70
CA ASP A 129 -15.67 17.80 2.63
C ASP A 129 -17.21 17.68 2.53
N HIS A 130 -17.75 16.48 2.74
CA HIS A 130 -19.20 16.28 2.79
C HIS A 130 -19.86 16.95 3.99
N MET A 131 -19.18 17.04 5.14
CA MET A 131 -19.67 17.76 6.31
C MET A 131 -19.60 19.28 6.11
N ILE A 132 -18.48 19.78 5.59
CA ILE A 132 -18.27 21.21 5.31
C ILE A 132 -19.29 21.72 4.27
N SER A 133 -19.57 20.92 3.23
CA SER A 133 -20.55 21.28 2.21
C SER A 133 -22.01 21.17 2.67
N GLY A 134 -22.26 20.79 3.93
CA GLY A 134 -23.62 20.64 4.48
C GLY A 134 -24.44 19.50 3.85
N LYS A 135 -23.82 18.66 3.02
CA LYS A 135 -24.48 17.54 2.31
C LYS A 135 -24.71 16.33 3.21
N LYS A 136 -24.06 16.27 4.36
CA LYS A 136 -24.23 15.22 5.37
C LYS A 136 -24.40 15.82 6.75
N GLU A 137 -25.24 15.16 7.55
CA GLU A 137 -25.27 15.35 8.99
C GLU A 137 -23.88 15.07 9.58
N PHE A 138 -23.47 15.90 10.53
CA PHE A 138 -22.24 15.71 11.29
C PHE A 138 -22.37 14.42 12.11
N LYS A 139 -21.75 13.35 11.60
CA LYS A 139 -21.65 12.06 12.28
C LYS A 139 -20.20 11.83 12.69
N PRO A 140 -19.95 11.22 13.86
CA PRO A 140 -18.59 10.91 14.30
C PRO A 140 -17.92 9.97 13.28
N LEU A 141 -16.71 10.33 12.88
CA LEU A 141 -15.89 9.52 12.00
C LEU A 141 -15.47 8.26 12.76
N THR A 142 -15.77 7.09 12.20
CA THR A 142 -15.45 5.80 12.82
C THR A 142 -14.18 5.20 12.23
N THR A 143 -13.31 4.72 13.12
CA THR A 143 -12.11 3.97 12.75
C THR A 143 -12.49 2.60 12.19
N ARG A 144 -11.89 2.22 11.07
CA ARG A 144 -11.89 0.82 10.60
C ARG A 144 -10.65 0.11 11.12
N PRO A 145 -10.63 -1.23 11.16
CA PRO A 145 -9.48 -2.00 11.67
C PRO A 145 -8.15 -1.70 10.96
N ASN A 146 -8.16 -1.17 9.74
CA ASN A 146 -6.94 -0.80 9.01
C ASN A 146 -6.51 0.67 9.22
N ASP A 147 -7.30 1.46 9.93
CA ASP A 147 -7.13 2.92 10.04
C ASP A 147 -6.49 3.30 11.40
N GLN A 148 -5.89 2.34 12.11
CA GLN A 148 -5.32 2.53 13.46
C GLN A 148 -4.33 3.71 13.52
N MET A 149 -3.55 3.94 12.46
CA MET A 149 -2.61 5.08 12.39
C MET A 149 -3.30 6.45 12.45
N PHE A 150 -4.58 6.53 12.08
CA PHE A 150 -5.35 7.77 12.06
C PHE A 150 -6.32 7.88 13.25
N GLU A 151 -6.32 6.91 14.17
CA GLU A 151 -7.25 6.88 15.30
C GLU A 151 -7.17 8.13 16.16
N GLU A 152 -5.96 8.56 16.52
CA GLU A 152 -5.74 9.76 17.32
C GLU A 152 -6.17 11.04 16.57
N LEU A 153 -5.88 11.11 15.27
CA LEU A 153 -6.31 12.23 14.43
C LEU A 153 -7.84 12.29 14.36
N LEU A 154 -8.49 11.15 14.14
CA LEU A 154 -9.95 11.05 14.07
C LEU A 154 -10.60 11.43 15.40
N LEU A 155 -9.99 11.07 16.53
CA LEU A 155 -10.46 11.47 17.85
C LEU A 155 -10.44 13.00 18.01
N ARG A 156 -9.34 13.65 17.63
CA ARG A 156 -9.22 15.13 17.69
C ARG A 156 -10.19 15.82 16.73
N VAL A 157 -10.36 15.29 15.53
CA VAL A 157 -11.32 15.81 14.55
C VAL A 157 -12.77 15.66 15.07
N ASN A 158 -13.11 14.50 15.63
CA ASN A 158 -14.44 14.28 16.23
C ASN A 158 -14.70 15.23 17.40
N PHE A 159 -13.68 15.53 18.21
CA PHE A 159 -13.78 16.51 19.29
C PHE A 159 -14.09 17.91 18.77
N LEU A 160 -13.41 18.34 17.70
CA LEU A 160 -13.68 19.64 17.04
C LEU A 160 -15.11 19.70 16.46
N ILE A 161 -15.55 18.62 15.79
CA ILE A 161 -16.91 18.54 15.25
C ILE A 161 -17.95 18.67 16.36
N ALA A 162 -17.74 18.01 17.50
CA ALA A 162 -18.64 18.11 18.65
C ALA A 162 -18.73 19.56 19.18
N HIS A 163 -17.60 20.26 19.28
CA HIS A 163 -17.59 21.66 19.69
C HIS A 163 -18.36 22.58 18.73
N CYS A 164 -18.17 22.43 17.41
CA CYS A 164 -18.90 23.22 16.42
C CYS A 164 -20.42 22.96 16.44
N LEU A 165 -20.84 21.74 16.77
CA LEU A 165 -22.27 21.41 16.91
C LEU A 165 -22.91 22.11 18.11
N ILE A 166 -22.22 22.13 19.26
CA ILE A 166 -22.70 22.80 20.47
C ILE A 166 -22.86 24.30 20.21
N GLU A 167 -21.86 24.93 19.58
CA GLU A 167 -21.89 26.38 19.28
C GLU A 167 -23.07 26.73 18.36
N LYS A 168 -23.31 25.92 17.31
CA LYS A 168 -24.43 26.12 16.39
C LYS A 168 -25.80 25.98 17.04
N ASP A 169 -25.95 25.13 18.06
CA ASP A 169 -27.23 24.97 18.76
C ASP A 169 -27.50 26.12 19.73
N ASN A 170 -26.47 26.66 20.39
CA ASN A 170 -26.58 27.87 21.22
C ASN A 170 -27.05 29.09 20.41
N ASP A 171 -26.54 29.27 19.19
CA ASP A 171 -26.96 30.37 18.29
C ASP A 171 -28.44 30.27 17.89
N LYS A 172 -28.97 29.04 17.74
CA LYS A 172 -30.40 28.82 17.43
C LYS A 172 -31.30 29.12 18.63
N GLU A 173 -30.82 28.92 19.85
CA GLU A 173 -31.59 29.25 21.05
C GLU A 173 -31.68 30.78 21.24
N LEU A 174 -30.57 31.50 21.05
CA LEU A 174 -30.51 32.96 21.12
C LEU A 174 -31.42 33.65 20.10
N THR A 175 -31.56 33.08 18.90
CA THR A 175 -32.46 33.61 17.87
C THR A 175 -33.94 33.36 18.15
N LYS A 176 -34.29 32.31 18.91
CA LYS A 176 -35.68 32.06 19.34
C LYS A 176 -36.13 32.96 20.47
N THR A 177 -35.25 33.36 21.38
CA THR A 177 -35.60 34.24 22.51
C THR A 177 -35.82 35.70 22.12
N ASN A 178 -35.30 36.11 20.96
CA ASN A 178 -35.41 37.48 20.44
C ASN A 178 -36.55 37.65 19.42
N SER A 179 -37.28 36.58 19.11
CA SER A 179 -38.46 36.54 18.24
C SER A 179 -39.74 36.53 19.06
#